data_AF-G0QR31-F1
#
_entry.id   AF-G0QR31-F1
#
_cell.length_a   1.000
_cell.length_b   1.000
_cell.length_c   1.000
_cell.angle_alpha   90.00
_cell.angle_beta   90.00
_cell.angle_gamma   90.00
#
_symmetry.space_group_name_H-M   'P 1'
#
loop_
_entity.id
_entity.type
_entity.pdbx_description
1 polymer ?
#
loop_
_entity_poly.entity_id
_entity_poly.type
_entity_poly.pdbx_seq_one_letter_code
_entity_poly.pdbx_strand_id
1 'polypeptide(L)'
;MDIKQTMQQMMEESEQEFKNQFNPQSDKFHQGSQVVVPLGGSRIPESMKSEYPENQGEIQNEENVSYGEEYEKIQNLRNDFLNFKKTISNIPKIHEQNLRQNQNDKENKEILKILFELEPLTQKVLQSEFKDRYEGLQATLESSKGEFKNKEDLTDFGFKIKKYSANAFTDAGKLLDKMKKIKKEKQKEIKQ
;
A
#
# COMPACT_ATOMS: atom_id res chain seq x y z
N MET A 1 54.93 -12.63 13.77
CA MET A 1 53.78 -13.31 13.16
C MET A 1 52.74 -12.26 12.85
N ASP A 2 52.29 -12.22 11.60
CA ASP A 2 51.54 -11.10 11.03
C ASP A 2 50.04 -11.26 11.34
N ILE A 3 49.50 -10.39 12.21
CA ILE A 3 48.13 -10.49 12.77
C ILE A 3 47.05 -10.53 11.68
N LYS A 4 47.33 -9.94 10.51
CA LYS A 4 46.41 -9.92 9.37
C LYS A 4 46.24 -11.30 8.72
N GLN A 5 47.29 -12.13 8.70
CA GLN A 5 47.19 -13.49 8.15
C GLN A 5 46.35 -14.41 9.05
N THR A 6 46.43 -14.20 10.37
CA THR A 6 45.70 -15.00 11.35
C THR A 6 44.18 -14.73 11.31
N MET A 7 43.76 -13.47 11.16
CA MET A 7 42.32 -13.15 11.06
C MET A 7 41.71 -13.66 9.75
N GLN A 8 42.44 -13.58 8.64
CA GLN A 8 41.95 -14.07 7.36
C GLN A 8 41.75 -15.59 7.37
N GLN A 9 42.69 -16.33 7.96
CA GLN A 9 42.54 -17.78 8.16
C GLN A 9 41.33 -18.13 9.03
N MET A 10 41.09 -17.40 10.13
CA MET A 10 39.92 -17.65 10.99
C MET A 10 38.59 -17.38 10.27
N MET A 11 38.53 -16.40 9.36
CA MET A 11 37.33 -16.13 8.57
C MET A 11 37.09 -17.23 7.52
N GLU A 12 38.14 -17.69 6.85
CA GLU A 12 38.06 -18.78 5.86
C GLU A 12 37.63 -20.10 6.50
N GLU A 13 38.15 -20.42 7.69
CA GLU A 13 37.74 -21.59 8.47
C GLU A 13 36.27 -21.50 8.89
N SER A 14 35.83 -20.35 9.40
CA SER A 14 34.42 -20.13 9.77
C SER A 14 33.46 -20.25 8.57
N GLU A 15 33.87 -19.76 7.40
CA GLU A 15 33.07 -19.85 6.18
C GLU A 15 32.99 -21.30 5.66
N GLN A 16 34.07 -22.06 5.78
CA GLN A 16 34.07 -23.49 5.45
C GLN A 16 33.19 -24.30 6.40
N GLU A 17 33.24 -24.01 7.71
CA GLU A 17 32.37 -24.65 8.69
C GLU A 17 30.89 -24.35 8.42
N PHE A 18 30.57 -23.11 8.04
CA PHE A 18 29.22 -22.73 7.64
C PHE A 18 28.77 -23.49 6.38
N LYS A 19 29.60 -23.55 5.34
CA LYS A 19 29.28 -24.29 4.10
C LYS A 19 29.06 -25.77 4.35
N ASN A 20 29.86 -26.38 5.24
CA ASN A 20 29.74 -27.78 5.60
C ASN A 20 28.39 -28.13 6.26
N GLN A 21 27.74 -27.18 6.94
CA GLN A 21 26.40 -27.40 7.49
C GLN A 21 25.33 -27.64 6.42
N PHE A 22 25.56 -27.20 5.18
CA PHE A 22 24.61 -27.33 4.06
C PHE A 22 25.07 -28.35 3.01
N ASN A 23 26.23 -28.99 3.19
CA ASN A 23 26.73 -30.00 2.27
C ASN A 23 26.22 -31.40 2.66
N PRO A 24 25.40 -32.08 1.84
CA PRO A 24 24.84 -33.40 2.16
C PRO A 24 25.88 -34.51 2.36
N GLN A 25 27.11 -34.31 1.89
CA GLN A 25 28.23 -35.24 2.07
C GLN A 25 29.10 -34.93 3.30
N SER A 26 28.79 -33.85 4.04
CA SER A 26 29.52 -33.49 5.26
C SER A 26 28.88 -34.13 6.49
N ASP A 27 29.71 -34.61 7.41
CA ASP A 27 29.25 -35.12 8.72
C ASP A 27 28.54 -34.05 9.57
N LYS A 28 28.75 -32.76 9.27
CA LYS A 28 28.09 -31.63 9.95
C LYS A 28 26.77 -31.21 9.29
N PHE A 29 26.25 -31.98 8.33
CA PHE A 29 24.98 -31.69 7.67
C PHE A 29 23.80 -31.88 8.62
N HIS A 30 23.34 -30.78 9.21
CA HIS A 30 22.01 -30.71 9.81
C HIS A 30 21.00 -30.86 8.68
N GLN A 31 20.20 -31.92 8.65
CA GLN A 31 19.29 -32.27 7.54
C GLN A 31 18.15 -31.26 7.28
N GLY A 32 18.30 -30.01 7.71
CA GLY A 32 17.26 -29.00 7.82
C GLY A 32 16.16 -29.45 8.78
N SER A 33 15.38 -28.50 9.30
CA SER A 33 14.12 -28.89 9.91
C SER A 33 13.15 -29.26 8.77
N GLN A 34 12.93 -30.55 8.53
CA GLN A 34 11.91 -31.03 7.58
C GLN A 34 10.48 -30.90 8.14
N VAL A 35 10.29 -30.10 9.18
CA VAL A 35 8.95 -29.82 9.71
C VAL A 35 8.17 -29.10 8.62
N VAL A 36 7.21 -29.81 8.03
CA VAL A 36 6.35 -29.31 6.96
C VAL A 36 5.62 -28.08 7.51
N VAL A 37 6.02 -26.89 7.06
CA VAL A 37 5.34 -25.66 7.45
C VAL A 37 4.03 -25.62 6.67
N PRO A 38 2.86 -25.61 7.33
CA PRO A 38 1.59 -25.54 6.62
C PRO A 38 1.54 -24.23 5.83
N LEU A 39 1.37 -24.34 4.51
CA LEU A 39 1.07 -23.21 3.63
C LEU A 39 -0.34 -22.68 4.00
N GLY A 40 -0.42 -21.88 5.06
CA GLY A 40 -1.70 -21.38 5.58
C GLY A 40 -1.72 -21.14 7.09
N GLY A 41 -0.92 -20.19 7.56
CA GLY A 41 -1.26 -19.26 8.66
C GLY A 41 -1.72 -19.77 10.04
N SER A 42 -1.71 -21.07 10.35
CA SER A 42 -2.46 -21.58 11.52
C SER A 42 -1.64 -22.38 12.52
N ARG A 43 -0.32 -22.20 12.59
CA ARG A 43 0.46 -22.74 13.70
C ARG A 43 1.31 -21.65 14.34
N ILE A 44 0.74 -21.06 15.38
CA ILE A 44 1.48 -20.25 16.33
C ILE A 44 2.47 -21.19 17.05
N PRO A 45 3.77 -20.85 17.13
CA PRO A 45 4.75 -21.66 17.86
C PRO A 45 4.33 -21.87 19.32
N GLU A 46 4.65 -23.03 19.93
CA GLU A 46 4.36 -23.28 21.36
C GLU A 46 4.99 -22.26 22.31
N SER A 47 6.08 -21.60 21.89
CA SER A 47 6.72 -20.49 22.62
C SER A 47 5.93 -19.18 22.54
N MET A 48 4.95 -19.09 21.64
CA MET A 48 3.99 -18.00 21.49
C MET A 48 2.61 -18.46 21.98
N LYS A 49 2.52 -19.05 23.18
CA LYS A 49 1.23 -19.12 23.87
C LYS A 49 0.68 -17.70 23.94
N SER A 50 -0.35 -17.46 23.16
CA SER A 50 -1.08 -16.20 23.16
C SER A 50 -1.58 -15.93 24.57
N GLU A 51 -0.98 -14.97 25.26
CA GLU A 51 -1.51 -14.36 26.48
C GLU A 51 -2.76 -13.51 26.17
N TYR A 52 -3.59 -13.93 25.22
CA TYR A 52 -4.88 -13.29 25.01
C TYR A 52 -5.82 -13.83 26.10
N PRO A 53 -6.27 -12.99 27.04
CA PRO A 53 -7.18 -13.44 28.09
C PRO A 53 -8.45 -14.01 27.44
N GLU A 54 -8.90 -15.18 27.89
CA GLU A 54 -10.13 -15.85 27.43
C GLU A 54 -11.40 -14.99 27.61
N ASN A 55 -11.28 -13.87 28.33
CA ASN A 55 -12.29 -12.84 28.49
C ASN A 55 -12.07 -11.66 27.54
N GLN A 56 -11.75 -11.89 26.26
CA GLN A 56 -12.11 -10.89 25.26
C GLN A 56 -13.63 -10.94 25.18
N GLY A 57 -14.28 -10.10 26.00
CA GLY A 57 -15.73 -9.96 26.03
C GLY A 57 -16.27 -9.91 24.61
N GLU A 58 -17.44 -10.51 24.42
CA GLU A 58 -18.20 -10.46 23.18
C GLU A 58 -17.96 -9.11 22.51
N ILE A 59 -17.43 -9.13 21.28
CA ILE A 59 -17.29 -7.91 20.48
C ILE A 59 -18.71 -7.37 20.41
N GLN A 60 -19.00 -6.38 21.25
CA GLN A 60 -20.27 -5.68 21.23
C GLN A 60 -20.34 -5.12 19.82
N ASN A 61 -21.24 -5.68 19.01
CA ASN A 61 -21.55 -5.12 17.71
C ASN A 61 -21.84 -3.65 17.97
N GLU A 62 -20.94 -2.76 17.55
CA GLU A 62 -21.14 -1.32 17.72
C GLU A 62 -22.53 -1.03 17.16
N GLU A 63 -23.44 -0.56 18.01
CA GLU A 63 -24.75 -0.11 17.56
C GLU A 63 -24.51 0.81 16.36
N ASN A 64 -25.31 0.63 15.30
CA ASN A 64 -25.17 1.41 14.07
C ASN A 64 -25.65 2.84 14.35
N VAL A 65 -24.86 3.59 15.13
CA VAL A 65 -25.16 4.94 15.56
C VAL A 65 -24.99 5.82 14.33
N SER A 66 -26.12 6.30 13.79
CA SER A 66 -26.08 7.33 12.76
C SER A 66 -25.59 8.63 13.38
N TYR A 67 -24.47 9.13 12.90
CA TYR A 67 -23.88 10.40 13.32
C TYR A 67 -24.44 11.60 12.52
N GLY A 68 -25.52 11.38 11.76
CA GLY A 68 -26.20 12.38 10.93
C GLY A 68 -25.68 12.47 9.50
N GLU A 69 -26.47 13.12 8.64
CA GLU A 69 -26.19 13.22 7.19
C GLU A 69 -24.84 13.87 6.86
N GLU A 70 -24.39 14.83 7.67
CA GLU A 70 -23.10 15.51 7.44
C GLU A 70 -21.93 14.54 7.60
N TYR A 71 -21.99 13.67 8.61
CA TYR A 71 -20.98 12.64 8.82
C TYR A 71 -20.94 11.66 7.64
N GLU A 72 -22.10 11.22 7.15
CA GLU A 72 -22.19 10.32 6.01
C GLU A 72 -21.66 10.96 4.72
N LYS A 73 -21.97 12.24 4.48
CA LYS A 73 -21.42 13.01 3.36
C LYS A 73 -19.89 13.06 3.41
N ILE A 74 -19.30 13.36 4.56
CA ILE A 74 -17.85 13.41 4.75
C ILE A 74 -17.23 12.01 4.62
N GLN A 75 -17.89 10.97 5.15
CA GLN A 75 -17.43 9.59 5.03
C GLN A 75 -17.38 9.13 3.58
N ASN A 76 -18.44 9.41 2.82
CA ASN A 76 -18.51 9.08 1.40
C ASN A 76 -17.42 9.82 0.62
N LEU A 77 -17.26 11.13 0.87
CA LEU A 77 -16.19 11.91 0.25
C LEU A 77 -14.80 11.36 0.59
N ARG A 78 -14.56 10.97 1.85
CA ARG A 78 -13.31 10.35 2.27
C ARG A 78 -13.05 9.05 1.51
N ASN A 79 -14.07 8.23 1.33
CA ASN A 79 -13.97 6.99 0.57
C ASN A 79 -13.66 7.27 -0.91
N ASP A 80 -14.29 8.29 -1.50
CA ASP A 80 -13.99 8.73 -2.87
C ASP A 80 -12.51 9.13 -3.02
N PHE A 81 -11.94 9.87 -2.06
CA PHE A 81 -10.52 10.24 -2.07
C PHE A 81 -9.59 9.02 -1.97
N LEU A 82 -9.95 8.02 -1.14
CA LEU A 82 -9.18 6.79 -1.02
C LEU A 82 -9.27 5.91 -2.27
N ASN A 83 -10.45 5.85 -2.89
CA ASN A 83 -10.66 5.14 -4.14
C ASN A 83 -9.90 5.84 -5.28
N PHE A 84 -10.00 7.16 -5.38
CA PHE A 84 -9.23 7.97 -6.32
C PHE A 84 -7.73 7.68 -6.21
N LYS A 85 -7.18 7.72 -4.98
CA LYS A 85 -5.78 7.40 -4.70
C LYS A 85 -5.39 6.01 -5.22
N LYS A 86 -6.21 4.99 -4.93
CA LYS A 86 -5.95 3.60 -5.34
C LYS A 86 -5.93 3.50 -6.86
N THR A 87 -6.98 4.02 -7.51
CA THR A 87 -7.18 3.93 -8.96
C THR A 87 -6.09 4.69 -9.72
N ILE A 88 -5.82 5.95 -9.35
CA ILE A 88 -4.81 6.77 -10.05
C ILE A 88 -3.39 6.19 -9.94
N SER A 89 -3.06 5.54 -8.82
CA SER A 89 -1.72 4.96 -8.59
C SER A 89 -1.43 3.73 -9.46
N ASN A 90 -2.42 3.17 -10.16
CA ASN A 90 -2.23 2.04 -11.05
C ASN A 90 -1.79 2.47 -12.46
N ILE A 91 -2.09 3.70 -12.89
CA ILE A 91 -1.77 4.19 -14.23
C ILE A 91 -0.26 4.08 -14.55
N PRO A 92 0.67 4.59 -13.70
CA PRO A 92 2.10 4.51 -14.02
C PRO A 92 2.62 3.07 -14.09
N LYS A 93 2.04 2.15 -13.32
CA LYS A 93 2.46 0.73 -13.30
C LYS A 93 2.20 0.07 -14.64
N ILE A 94 1.03 0.35 -15.24
CA ILE A 94 0.65 -0.21 -16.53
C ILE A 94 1.53 0.36 -17.63
N HIS A 95 1.79 1.67 -17.63
CA HIS A 95 2.74 2.24 -18.59
C HIS A 95 4.15 1.68 -18.45
N GLU A 96 4.63 1.44 -17.22
CA GLU A 96 5.92 0.80 -16.99
C GLU A 96 5.95 -0.64 -17.53
N GLN A 97 4.88 -1.41 -17.31
CA GLN A 97 4.75 -2.75 -17.84
C GLN A 97 4.77 -2.76 -19.38
N ASN A 98 4.02 -1.86 -20.01
CA ASN A 98 3.97 -1.77 -21.47
C ASN A 98 5.33 -1.38 -22.06
N LEU A 99 6.04 -0.44 -21.42
CA LEU A 99 7.38 -0.03 -21.83
C LEU A 99 8.38 -1.20 -21.71
N ARG A 100 8.30 -2.01 -20.64
CA ARG A 100 9.15 -3.20 -20.46
C ARG A 100 8.86 -4.30 -21.49
N GLN A 101 7.61 -4.42 -21.93
CA GLN A 101 7.18 -5.44 -22.90
C GLN A 101 7.28 -4.96 -24.36
N ASN A 102 7.77 -3.73 -24.61
CA ASN A 102 7.76 -3.07 -25.92
C ASN A 102 6.37 -3.11 -26.59
N GLN A 103 5.30 -3.11 -25.79
CA GLN A 103 3.93 -3.09 -26.27
C GLN A 103 3.55 -1.65 -26.59
N ASN A 104 3.77 -1.27 -27.85
CA ASN A 104 3.34 0.01 -28.42
C ASN A 104 1.91 -0.10 -28.97
N ASP A 105 0.99 -0.63 -28.16
CA ASP A 105 -0.42 -0.63 -28.53
C ASP A 105 -0.96 0.79 -28.40
N LYS A 106 -1.30 1.39 -29.56
CA LYS A 106 -1.89 2.73 -29.70
C LYS A 106 -3.16 2.95 -28.89
N GLU A 107 -3.80 1.89 -28.42
CA GLU A 107 -4.96 1.93 -27.53
C GLU A 107 -4.71 1.00 -26.34
N ASN A 108 -4.11 1.56 -25.29
CA ASN A 108 -3.92 0.86 -24.03
C ASN A 108 -5.28 0.67 -23.33
N LYS A 109 -6.01 -0.39 -23.72
CA LYS A 109 -7.38 -0.70 -23.27
C LYS A 109 -7.50 -0.73 -21.74
N GLU A 110 -6.44 -1.13 -21.04
CA GLU A 110 -6.42 -1.18 -19.58
C GLU A 110 -6.38 0.23 -18.97
N ILE A 111 -5.58 1.13 -19.54
CA ILE A 111 -5.57 2.54 -19.13
C ILE A 111 -6.92 3.20 -19.39
N LEU A 112 -7.55 2.95 -20.54
CA LEU A 112 -8.87 3.50 -20.85
C LEU A 112 -9.94 3.04 -19.85
N LYS A 113 -9.90 1.77 -19.42
CA LYS A 113 -10.79 1.27 -18.36
C LYS A 113 -10.57 2.00 -17.04
N ILE A 114 -9.31 2.17 -16.63
CA ILE A 114 -8.97 2.90 -15.40
C ILE A 114 -9.41 4.35 -15.48
N LEU A 115 -9.21 5.02 -16.62
CA LEU A 115 -9.64 6.41 -16.80
C LEU A 115 -11.16 6.55 -16.73
N PHE A 116 -11.92 5.58 -17.26
CA PHE A 116 -13.37 5.54 -17.14
C PHE A 116 -13.82 5.41 -15.66
N GLU A 117 -13.18 4.54 -14.88
CA GLU A 117 -13.44 4.41 -13.45
C GLU A 117 -13.01 5.67 -12.65
N LEU A 118 -11.95 6.32 -13.09
CA LEU A 118 -11.35 7.47 -12.41
C LEU A 118 -12.10 8.78 -12.69
N GLU A 119 -12.83 8.89 -13.80
CA GLU A 119 -13.57 10.09 -14.19
C GLU A 119 -14.53 10.60 -13.10
N PRO A 120 -15.49 9.80 -12.58
CA PRO A 120 -16.41 10.28 -11.55
C PRO A 120 -15.67 10.69 -10.27
N LEU A 121 -14.62 9.96 -9.90
CA LEU A 121 -13.79 10.27 -8.72
C LEU A 121 -13.02 11.58 -8.89
N THR A 122 -12.50 11.82 -10.09
CA THR A 122 -11.80 13.07 -10.44
C THR A 122 -12.74 14.26 -10.31
N GLN A 123 -13.99 14.14 -10.76
CA GLN A 123 -14.99 15.20 -10.58
C GLN A 123 -15.25 15.50 -9.10
N LYS A 124 -15.39 14.47 -8.26
CA LYS A 124 -15.56 14.66 -6.81
C LYS A 124 -14.38 15.39 -6.16
N VAL A 125 -13.15 15.03 -6.55
CA VAL A 125 -11.94 15.69 -6.05
C VAL A 125 -11.88 17.15 -6.49
N LEU A 126 -12.20 17.46 -7.75
CA LEU A 126 -12.16 18.83 -8.31
C LEU A 126 -13.31 19.73 -7.81
N GLN A 127 -14.41 19.14 -7.33
CA GLN A 127 -15.52 19.86 -6.70
C GLN A 127 -15.34 20.02 -5.18
N SER A 128 -14.32 19.38 -4.59
CA SER A 128 -14.07 19.42 -3.16
C SER A 128 -13.45 20.75 -2.70
N GLU A 129 -13.40 20.94 -1.37
CA GLU A 129 -12.66 22.04 -0.73
C GLU A 129 -11.14 21.99 -0.97
N PHE A 130 -10.61 20.88 -1.50
CA PHE A 130 -9.18 20.67 -1.73
C PHE A 130 -8.75 20.84 -3.20
N LYS A 131 -9.65 21.27 -4.08
CA LYS A 131 -9.46 21.33 -5.54
C LYS A 131 -8.15 21.98 -5.99
N ASP A 132 -7.68 23.01 -5.28
CA ASP A 132 -6.46 23.76 -5.63
C ASP A 132 -5.20 22.88 -5.58
N ARG A 133 -5.22 21.79 -4.80
CA ARG A 133 -4.13 20.81 -4.72
C ARG A 133 -4.04 19.88 -5.93
N TYR A 134 -5.05 19.94 -6.81
CA TYR A 134 -5.22 19.10 -7.99
C TYR A 134 -5.20 19.89 -9.29
N GLU A 135 -4.64 21.10 -9.25
CA GLU A 135 -4.37 21.88 -10.46
C GLU A 135 -3.57 21.06 -11.47
N GLY A 136 -4.03 21.04 -12.73
CA GLY A 136 -3.40 20.27 -13.81
C GLY A 136 -3.68 18.76 -13.79
N LEU A 137 -4.53 18.25 -12.88
CA LEU A 137 -4.90 16.84 -12.83
C LEU A 137 -5.51 16.35 -14.14
N GLN A 138 -6.49 17.06 -14.70
CA GLN A 138 -7.15 16.67 -15.96
C GLN A 138 -6.15 16.58 -17.13
N ALA A 139 -5.29 17.59 -17.29
CA ALA A 139 -4.25 17.57 -18.31
C ALA A 139 -3.26 16.41 -18.12
N THR A 140 -2.94 16.08 -16.85
CA THR A 140 -2.09 14.93 -16.53
C THR A 140 -2.79 13.62 -16.91
N LEU A 141 -4.07 13.44 -16.60
CA LEU A 141 -4.83 12.25 -16.98
C LEU A 141 -5.02 12.14 -18.49
N GLU A 142 -5.18 13.27 -19.20
CA GLU A 142 -5.25 13.25 -20.66
C GLU A 142 -3.92 12.77 -21.27
N SER A 143 -2.79 13.22 -20.70
CA SER A 143 -1.47 12.77 -21.14
C SER A 143 -1.25 11.26 -20.99
N SER A 144 -1.94 10.59 -20.06
CA SER A 144 -1.83 9.14 -19.89
C SER A 144 -2.54 8.33 -20.98
N LYS A 145 -3.39 8.95 -21.80
CA LYS A 145 -3.96 8.28 -22.98
C LYS A 145 -2.92 8.10 -24.09
N GLY A 146 -1.86 8.91 -24.08
CA GLY A 146 -0.77 8.83 -25.03
C GLY A 146 0.26 7.74 -24.71
N GLU A 147 1.22 7.60 -25.61
CA GLU A 147 2.38 6.72 -25.43
C GLU A 147 3.57 7.50 -24.83
N PHE A 148 4.22 6.90 -23.83
CA PHE A 148 5.48 7.40 -23.30
C PHE A 148 6.63 6.84 -24.14
N LYS A 149 7.34 7.73 -24.85
CA LYS A 149 8.42 7.32 -25.77
C LYS A 149 9.70 6.92 -25.06
N ASN A 150 9.93 7.47 -23.87
CA ASN A 150 11.13 7.25 -23.10
C ASN A 150 10.79 7.09 -21.61
N LYS A 151 11.76 6.61 -20.84
CA LYS A 151 11.63 6.37 -19.40
C LYS A 151 11.54 7.67 -18.60
N GLU A 152 12.10 8.76 -19.10
CA GLU A 152 12.13 10.06 -18.43
C GLU A 152 10.74 10.70 -18.39
N ASP A 153 10.05 10.74 -19.54
CA ASP A 153 8.66 11.20 -19.67
C ASP A 153 7.73 10.42 -18.73
N LEU A 154 7.89 9.09 -18.68
CA LEU A 154 7.13 8.22 -17.78
C LEU A 154 7.45 8.52 -16.30
N THR A 155 8.70 8.83 -15.99
CA THR A 155 9.14 9.13 -14.64
C THR A 155 8.52 10.45 -14.16
N ASP A 156 8.54 11.49 -14.99
CA ASP A 156 7.93 12.78 -14.70
C ASP A 156 6.41 12.70 -14.53
N PHE A 157 5.75 11.97 -15.44
CA PHE A 157 4.34 11.64 -15.29
C PHE A 157 4.07 10.89 -13.99
N GLY A 158 4.88 9.87 -13.69
CA GLY A 158 4.79 9.09 -12.46
C GLY A 158 4.93 9.95 -11.20
N PHE A 159 5.80 10.97 -11.21
CA PHE A 159 5.92 11.92 -10.10
C PHE A 159 4.67 12.78 -9.92
N LYS A 160 4.07 13.27 -11.01
CA LYS A 160 2.80 14.03 -10.95
C LYS A 160 1.68 13.17 -10.37
N ILE A 161 1.54 11.93 -10.85
CA ILE A 161 0.55 10.98 -10.34
C ILE A 161 0.78 10.66 -8.85
N LYS A 162 2.04 10.43 -8.44
CA LYS A 162 2.39 10.22 -7.02
C LYS A 162 2.04 11.43 -6.16
N LYS A 163 2.27 12.65 -6.65
CA LYS A 163 1.87 13.89 -5.95
C LYS A 163 0.37 13.92 -5.71
N TYR A 164 -0.47 13.67 -6.73
CA TYR A 164 -1.93 13.67 -6.55
C TYR A 164 -2.41 12.53 -5.64
N SER A 165 -1.80 11.36 -5.73
CA SER A 165 -2.05 10.21 -4.83
C SER A 165 -1.72 10.54 -3.37
N ALA A 166 -0.60 11.22 -3.12
CA ALA A 166 -0.21 11.68 -1.79
C ALA A 166 -1.16 12.76 -1.26
N ASN A 167 -1.51 13.75 -2.08
CA ASN A 167 -2.50 14.77 -1.72
C ASN A 167 -3.84 14.13 -1.32
N ALA A 168 -4.31 13.16 -2.11
CA ALA A 168 -5.56 12.46 -1.81
C ALA A 168 -5.54 11.71 -0.48
N PHE A 169 -4.39 11.13 -0.12
CA PHE A 169 -4.22 10.51 1.18
C PHE A 169 -4.28 11.53 2.32
N THR A 170 -3.55 12.65 2.18
CA THR A 170 -3.54 13.72 3.19
C THR A 170 -4.93 14.32 3.38
N ASP A 171 -5.67 14.56 2.30
CA ASP A 171 -6.99 15.16 2.35
C ASP A 171 -8.04 14.18 2.92
N ALA A 172 -7.93 12.88 2.61
CA ALA A 172 -8.71 11.83 3.30
C ALA A 172 -8.44 11.79 4.82
N GLY A 173 -7.20 12.09 5.24
CA GLY A 173 -6.84 12.26 6.66
C GLY A 173 -7.55 13.44 7.31
N LYS A 174 -7.61 14.60 6.64
CA LYS A 174 -8.35 15.77 7.14
C LYS A 174 -9.85 15.50 7.26
N LEU A 175 -10.44 14.79 6.31
CA LEU A 175 -11.85 14.38 6.36
C LEU A 175 -12.10 13.44 7.55
N LEU A 176 -11.18 12.51 7.83
CA LEU A 176 -11.26 11.65 9.02
C LEU A 176 -11.25 12.47 10.32
N ASP A 177 -10.42 13.52 10.41
CA ASP A 177 -10.39 14.37 11.59
C ASP A 177 -11.68 15.17 11.76
N LYS A 178 -12.30 15.63 10.65
CA LYS A 178 -13.65 16.22 10.69
C LYS A 178 -14.69 15.23 11.19
N MET A 179 -14.69 14.00 10.69
CA MET A 179 -15.57 12.92 11.16
C MET A 179 -15.42 12.66 12.66
N LYS A 180 -14.19 12.62 13.18
CA LYS A 180 -13.91 12.43 14.61
C LYS A 180 -14.45 13.59 15.47
N LYS A 181 -14.44 14.82 14.96
CA LYS A 181 -15.02 15.98 15.67
C LYS A 181 -16.53 15.84 15.80
N ILE A 182 -17.22 15.54 14.70
CA ILE A 182 -18.68 15.30 14.70
C ILE A 182 -19.06 14.18 15.68
N LYS A 183 -18.32 13.07 15.66
CA LYS A 183 -18.53 11.97 16.62
C LYS A 183 -18.40 12.43 18.08
N LYS A 184 -17.37 13.21 18.40
CA LYS A 184 -17.14 13.73 19.75
C LYS A 184 -18.24 14.70 20.19
N GLU A 185 -18.74 15.53 19.28
CA GLU A 185 -19.83 16.48 19.57
C GLU A 185 -21.14 15.74 19.86
N LYS A 186 -21.51 14.77 19.01
CA LYS A 186 -22.69 13.93 19.24
C LYS A 186 -22.64 13.14 20.55
N GLN A 187 -21.47 12.61 20.91
CA GLN A 187 -21.29 11.92 22.20
C GLN A 187 -21.41 12.85 23.41
N LYS A 188 -21.13 14.15 23.26
CA LYS A 188 -21.36 15.13 24.34
C LYS A 188 -22.84 15.48 24.48
N GLU A 189 -23.56 15.62 23.36
CA GLU A 189 -25.01 15.86 23.35
C GLU A 189 -25.79 14.73 24.03
N ILE A 190 -25.41 13.46 23.78
CA ILE A 190 -26.08 12.29 24.38
C ILE A 190 -25.85 12.19 25.90
N LYS A 191 -24.80 12.83 26.43
CA LYS A 191 -24.43 12.78 27.85
C LYS A 191 -24.98 13.94 28.69
N GLN A 192 -25.67 14.90 28.06
CA GLN A 192 -26.36 16.01 28.72
C GLN A 192 -27.84 15.68 28.89
#